data_AF-A0A1C5LJ90-F1
#
_entry.id   AF-A0A1C5LJ90-F1
#
_cell.length_a   1.000
_cell.length_b   1.000
_cell.length_c   1.000
_cell.angle_alpha   90.00
_cell.angle_beta   90.00
_cell.angle_gamma   90.00
#
_symmetry.space_group_name_H-M   'P 1'
#
loop_
_entity.id
_entity.type
_entity.pdbx_description
1 polymer ?
#
loop_
_entity_poly.entity_id
_entity_poly.type
_entity_poly.pdbx_seq_one_letter_code
_entity_poly.pdbx_strand_id
1 'polypeptide(L)'
;MSYASYALRFAVGFDGMMMVLSGMSGMNQMKDNLSFMKDFQPLSLKEQEAVKQVTDFSIRSTFRFHIKFLRLVNHLPVLLALFHFFHLQQVSFR
;
A
#
# COMPACT_ATOMS: atom_id res chain seq x y z
N MET A 1 -16.69 -7.76 10.63
CA MET A 1 -15.25 -7.72 10.27
C MET A 1 -15.00 -6.54 9.34
N SER A 2 -14.06 -5.67 9.66
CA SER A 2 -13.66 -4.52 8.83
C SER A 2 -12.28 -4.72 8.21
N TYR A 3 -11.92 -3.94 7.19
CA TYR A 3 -10.55 -3.94 6.63
C TYR A 3 -9.50 -3.52 7.66
N ALA A 4 -9.83 -2.58 8.55
CA ALA A 4 -8.95 -2.16 9.63
C ALA A 4 -8.65 -3.32 10.60
N SER A 5 -9.65 -4.18 10.88
CA SER A 5 -9.43 -5.36 11.73
C SER A 5 -8.41 -6.35 11.16
N TYR A 6 -8.40 -6.55 9.84
CA TYR A 6 -7.41 -7.40 9.17
C TYR A 6 -6.00 -6.81 9.27
N ALA A 7 -5.87 -5.51 9.02
CA ALA A 7 -4.59 -4.82 9.11
C ALA A 7 -4.04 -4.82 10.54
N LEU A 8 -4.89 -4.61 11.54
CA LEU A 8 -4.53 -4.69 12.96
C LEU A 8 -4.10 -6.10 13.35
N ARG A 9 -4.88 -7.13 13.00
CA ARG A 9 -4.55 -8.53 13.30
C ARG A 9 -3.27 -8.98 12.62
N PHE A 10 -3.02 -8.50 11.40
CA PHE A 10 -1.76 -8.71 10.71
C PHE A 10 -0.58 -8.07 11.45
N ALA A 11 -0.68 -6.77 11.78
CA ALA A 11 0.41 -6.02 12.41
C ALA A 11 0.73 -6.51 13.84
N VAL A 12 -0.27 -6.90 14.62
CA VAL A 12 -0.07 -7.46 15.97
C VAL A 12 0.49 -8.88 15.93
N GLY A 13 0.24 -9.63 14.86
CA GLY A 13 0.64 -11.03 14.74
C GLY A 13 2.14 -11.28 14.59
N PHE A 14 2.98 -10.24 14.55
CA PHE A 14 4.44 -10.38 14.46
C PHE A 14 5.08 -10.52 15.84
N ASP A 15 6.07 -11.40 15.95
CA ASP A 15 6.86 -11.57 17.16
C ASP A 15 7.57 -10.27 17.56
N GLY A 16 7.54 -9.95 18.85
CA GLY A 16 8.19 -8.76 19.41
C GLY A 16 7.45 -7.44 19.18
N MET A 17 6.23 -7.46 18.64
CA MET A 17 5.41 -6.25 18.51
C MET A 17 4.88 -5.80 19.87
N MET A 18 5.32 -4.62 20.32
CA MET A 18 4.87 -4.02 21.57
C MET A 18 3.63 -3.14 21.42
N MET A 19 3.45 -2.48 20.28
CA MET A 19 2.37 -1.52 20.05
C MET A 19 2.03 -1.41 18.57
N VAL A 20 0.74 -1.28 18.26
CA VAL A 20 0.22 -0.97 16.93
C VAL A 20 -0.69 0.25 17.03
N LEU A 21 -0.40 1.29 16.23
CA LEU A 21 -1.19 2.53 16.18
C LEU A 21 -2.12 2.50 14.96
N SER A 22 -3.43 2.61 15.19
CA SER A 22 -4.44 2.68 14.11
C SER A 22 -5.03 4.08 13.98
N GLY A 23 -4.97 4.65 12.77
CA GLY A 23 -5.72 5.85 12.42
C GLY A 23 -7.23 5.59 12.34
N MET A 24 -8.04 6.58 12.69
CA MET A 24 -9.50 6.51 12.65
C MET A 24 -10.12 7.88 12.41
N SER A 25 -11.20 7.92 11.62
CA SER A 25 -11.92 9.15 11.25
C SER A 25 -13.17 9.38 12.10
N GLY A 26 -13.50 8.48 13.03
CA GLY A 26 -14.67 8.63 13.90
C GLY A 26 -14.84 7.53 14.93
N MET A 27 -15.77 7.75 15.87
CA MET A 27 -15.98 6.88 17.03
C MET A 27 -16.40 5.44 16.68
N ASN A 28 -17.13 5.23 15.58
CA ASN A 28 -17.53 3.89 15.17
C ASN A 28 -16.32 3.03 14.74
N GLN A 29 -15.34 3.64 14.06
CA GLN A 29 -14.08 2.96 13.71
C GLN A 29 -13.24 2.67 14.94
N MET A 30 -13.22 3.58 15.92
CA MET A 30 -12.56 3.31 17.21
C MET A 30 -13.14 2.06 17.88
N LYS A 31 -14.47 2.02 18.04
CA LYS A 31 -15.17 0.92 18.71
C LYS A 31 -14.93 -0.41 17.99
N ASP A 32 -14.95 -0.38 16.65
CA ASP A 32 -14.65 -1.52 15.82
C ASP A 32 -13.21 -2.01 16.06
N ASN A 33 -12.20 -1.14 15.93
CA ASN A 33 -10.79 -1.47 16.19
C ASN A 33 -10.57 -2.06 17.60
N LEU A 34 -11.20 -1.47 18.63
CA LEU A 34 -11.09 -1.95 20.01
C LEU A 34 -11.75 -3.33 20.20
N SER A 35 -12.88 -3.58 19.53
CA SER A 35 -13.60 -4.86 19.66
C SER A 35 -12.76 -6.06 19.23
N PHE A 36 -11.90 -5.90 18.21
CA PHE A 36 -11.01 -6.96 17.72
C PHE A 36 -9.74 -7.14 18.56
N MET A 37 -9.38 -6.15 19.37
CA MET A 37 -8.23 -6.26 20.29
C MET A 37 -8.60 -6.91 21.63
N LYS A 38 -9.88 -6.81 22.04
CA LYS A 38 -10.33 -7.37 23.32
C LYS A 38 -10.18 -8.89 23.38
N ASP A 39 -10.53 -9.58 22.30
CA ASP A 39 -10.41 -11.03 22.14
C ASP A 39 -9.52 -11.33 20.93
N PHE A 40 -8.26 -10.90 21.01
CA PHE A 40 -7.33 -10.99 19.89
C PHE A 40 -7.24 -12.41 19.32
N GLN A 41 -7.45 -12.53 18.01
CA GLN A 41 -7.23 -13.76 17.25
C GLN A 41 -6.23 -13.46 16.13
N PRO A 42 -5.16 -14.25 15.98
CA PRO A 42 -4.25 -14.10 14.84
C PRO A 42 -5.00 -14.37 13.54
N LEU A 43 -4.41 -13.97 12.41
CA LEU A 43 -4.93 -14.37 11.11
C LEU A 43 -4.90 -15.90 10.98
N SER A 44 -6.01 -16.47 10.54
CA SER A 44 -6.10 -17.89 10.18
C SER A 44 -5.24 -18.19 8.95
N LEU A 45 -4.93 -19.47 8.72
CA LEU A 45 -4.14 -19.91 7.56
C LEU A 45 -4.71 -19.40 6.23
N LYS A 46 -6.03 -19.45 6.06
CA LYS A 46 -6.71 -18.95 4.85
C LYS A 46 -6.53 -17.43 4.67
N GLU A 47 -6.60 -16.67 5.76
CA GLU A 47 -6.39 -15.22 5.73
C GLU A 47 -4.92 -14.89 5.42
N GLN A 48 -3.97 -15.65 5.96
CA GLN A 48 -2.54 -15.50 5.65
C GLN A 48 -2.23 -15.84 4.19
N GLU A 49 -2.82 -16.91 3.65
CA GLU A 49 -2.70 -17.27 2.23
C GLU A 49 -3.25 -16.17 1.31
N ALA A 50 -4.37 -15.54 1.69
CA ALA A 50 -4.92 -14.43 0.92
C ALA A 50 -3.97 -13.22 0.92
N VAL A 51 -3.38 -12.86 2.07
CA VAL A 51 -2.36 -11.81 2.15
C VAL A 51 -1.17 -12.13 1.23
N LYS A 52 -0.66 -13.36 1.28
CA LYS A 52 0.45 -13.81 0.43
C LYS A 52 0.14 -13.68 -1.06
N GLN A 53 -1.05 -14.10 -1.50
CA GLN A 53 -1.46 -14.00 -2.89
C GLN A 53 -1.50 -12.54 -3.38
N VAL A 54 -2.04 -11.63 -2.56
CA VAL A 54 -2.08 -10.20 -2.90
C VAL A 54 -0.67 -9.60 -2.95
N THR A 55 0.21 -9.97 -2.01
CA THR A 55 1.61 -9.55 -2.02
C THR A 55 2.33 -10.01 -3.29
N ASP A 56 2.20 -11.29 -3.66
CA ASP A 56 2.83 -11.86 -4.86
C ASP A 56 2.31 -11.18 -6.13
N PHE A 57 1.00 -10.95 -6.22
CA PHE A 57 0.39 -10.23 -7.34
C PHE A 57 0.90 -8.79 -7.44
N SER A 58 0.93 -8.05 -6.32
CA SER A 58 1.39 -6.66 -6.28
C SER A 58 2.86 -6.54 -6.65
N ILE A 59 3.74 -7.38 -6.12
CA ILE A 59 5.16 -7.39 -6.48
C ILE A 59 5.32 -7.67 -7.98
N ARG A 60 4.63 -8.70 -8.49
CA ARG A 60 4.73 -9.10 -9.91
C ARG A 60 4.16 -8.04 -10.84
N SER A 61 3.10 -7.36 -10.43
CA SER A 61 2.47 -6.27 -11.20
C SER A 61 3.32 -5.02 -11.20
N THR A 62 3.85 -4.60 -10.05
CA THR A 62 4.77 -3.46 -9.93
C THR A 62 6.04 -3.69 -10.75
N PHE A 63 6.65 -4.88 -10.65
CA PHE A 63 7.84 -5.21 -11.44
C PHE A 63 7.54 -5.23 -12.94
N ARG A 64 6.40 -5.82 -13.35
CA ARG A 64 5.96 -5.83 -14.76
C ARG A 64 5.71 -4.41 -15.29
N PHE A 65 5.07 -3.56 -14.49
CA PHE A 65 4.84 -2.16 -14.83
C PHE A 65 6.17 -1.43 -14.98
N HIS A 66 7.11 -1.62 -14.04
CA HIS A 66 8.43 -1.00 -14.08
C HIS A 66 9.22 -1.44 -15.32
N ILE A 67 9.22 -2.74 -15.67
CA ILE A 67 9.88 -3.24 -16.90
C ILE A 67 9.21 -2.69 -18.16
N LYS A 68 7.88 -2.62 -18.21
CA LYS A 68 7.16 -2.01 -19.34
C LYS A 68 7.46 -0.51 -19.46
N PHE A 69 7.52 0.21 -18.34
CA PHE A 69 7.87 1.62 -18.29
C PHE A 69 9.31 1.85 -18.76
N LEU A 70 10.28 1.06 -18.28
CA LEU A 70 11.68 1.15 -18.72
C LEU A 70 11.82 0.84 -20.23
N ARG A 71 11.09 -0.14 -20.76
CA ARG A 71 11.05 -0.37 -22.23
C ARG A 71 10.43 0.81 -22.97
N LEU A 72 9.34 1.38 -22.46
CA LEU A 72 8.71 2.56 -23.05
C LEU A 72 9.69 3.73 -23.11
N VAL A 73 10.41 4.02 -22.01
CA VAL A 73 11.38 5.10 -21.89
C VAL A 73 12.62 4.88 -22.77
N ASN A 74 13.12 3.65 -22.90
CA ASN A 74 14.25 3.35 -23.78
C ASN A 74 13.92 3.47 -25.28
N HIS A 75 12.64 3.46 -25.65
CA HIS A 75 12.18 3.79 -27.01
C HIS A 75 11.85 5.28 -27.19
N LEU A 76 12.20 6.12 -26.22
CA LEU A 76 11.69 7.49 -26.11
C LEU A 76 12.80 8.55 -25.97
N PRO A 77 13.76 8.66 -26.92
CA PRO A 77 14.56 9.88 -27.03
C PRO A 77 13.69 11.13 -27.34
N VAL A 78 12.37 10.96 -27.54
CA VAL A 78 11.40 12.02 -27.86
C VAL A 78 10.83 12.74 -26.62
N LEU A 79 10.74 12.11 -25.43
CA LEU A 79 10.17 12.80 -24.25
C LEU A 79 11.14 13.79 -23.60
N LEU A 80 12.45 13.62 -23.81
CA LEU A 80 13.44 14.60 -23.36
C LEU A 80 13.19 15.98 -23.98
N ALA A 81 12.65 16.03 -25.22
CA ALA A 81 12.23 17.26 -25.87
C ALA A 81 10.99 17.90 -25.22
N LEU A 82 10.05 17.09 -24.71
CA LEU A 82 8.86 17.58 -24.00
C LEU A 82 9.18 18.05 -22.58
N PHE A 83 10.15 17.44 -21.91
CA PHE A 83 10.60 17.87 -20.57
C PHE A 83 11.22 19.28 -20.59
N HIS A 84 11.97 19.60 -21.65
CA HIS A 84 12.46 20.97 -21.89
C HIS A 84 11.31 21.98 -22.15
N PHE A 85 10.23 21.55 -22.80
CA PHE A 85 9.06 22.39 -23.07
C PHE A 85 8.27 22.75 -21.80
N PHE A 86 8.07 21.79 -20.89
CA PHE A 86 7.35 22.04 -19.63
C PHE A 86 8.16 22.81 -18.58
N HIS A 87 9.49 22.66 -18.57
CA HIS A 87 10.34 23.39 -17.64
C HIS A 87 10.37 24.91 -17.91
N LEU A 88 10.14 25.33 -19.16
CA LEU A 88 10.00 26.74 -19.54
C LEU A 88 8.66 27.36 -19.11
N GLN A 89 7.60 26.57 -18.87
CA GLN A 89 6.30 27.09 -18.44
C GLN A 89 6.14 27.19 -16.91
N GLN A 90 6.89 26.40 -16.12
CA GLN A 90 6.80 26.45 -14.65
C GLN A 90 7.51 27.65 -14.00
N VAL A 91 8.30 28.44 -14.75
CA VAL A 91 8.87 29.71 -14.25
C VAL A 91 7.83 30.84 -14.23
N SER A 92 6.66 30.66 -14.87
CA SER A 92 5.63 31.71 -15.01
C SER A 92 4.57 31.74 -13.91
N PHE A 93 4.52 30.77 -13.00
CA PHE A 93 3.58 30.80 -11.87
C PHE A 93 4.36 30.68 -10.56
N ARG A 94 4.85 31.84 -10.12
CA ARG A 94 4.99 32.16 -8.69
C ARG A 94 3.61 32.33 -8.07
#